data_AF-A0A847BS11-F1
#
_entry.id   AF-A0A847BS11-F1
#
_cell.length_a   1.000
_cell.length_b   1.000
_cell.length_c   1.000
_cell.angle_alpha   90.00
_cell.angle_beta   90.00
_cell.angle_gamma   90.00
#
_symmetry.space_group_name_H-M   'P 1'
#
loop_
_entity.id
_entity.type
_entity.pdbx_description
1 polymer ?
#
loop_
_entity_poly.entity_id
_entity_poly.type
_entity_poly.pdbx_seq_one_letter_code
_entity_poly.pdbx_strand_id
1 'polypeptide(L)'
;LQSYQTHSDIYISGWDGNKVTIDSSFNANTIFVGGSSSLIIDNSERDINIVVDNFTLEGSTDKNRFVLTGNKQVNLYVRENLKLSSKCYMNYGRDPSLLNIYYLGNTSFTDANMNSLNIKLYGSLLVSKANIELYHSLEIFGALVSGGAKIKVAGNATVHNSIIMPSSGSVVTLGGSGKVHGTVVADKLFMDGNPSITYKKTDFENLFPGSGSDSGSDPGSAGGGGESLTPTLDDLISAGPALEP
;
A
#
# COMPACT_ATOMS: atom_id res chain seq x y z
N LEU A 1 22.76 -0.84 12.40
CA LEU A 1 22.44 0.43 11.69
C LEU A 1 22.69 0.20 10.21
N GLN A 2 21.63 0.02 9.40
CA GLN A 2 21.81 0.07 7.94
C GLN A 2 22.18 1.50 7.57
N SER A 3 23.34 1.70 6.93
CA SER A 3 23.73 2.99 6.39
C SER A 3 23.01 3.20 5.06
N TYR A 4 22.08 4.14 5.00
CA TYR A 4 21.45 4.54 3.75
C TYR A 4 22.40 5.43 2.95
N GLN A 5 22.48 5.23 1.63
CA GLN A 5 23.07 6.26 0.78
C GLN A 5 22.10 7.44 0.70
N THR A 6 22.59 8.63 1.08
CA THR A 6 21.80 9.85 0.99
C THR A 6 21.89 10.41 -0.42
N HIS A 7 20.75 10.48 -1.10
CA HIS A 7 20.57 11.22 -2.34
C HIS A 7 19.81 12.52 -2.00
N SER A 8 20.21 13.65 -2.56
CA SER A 8 19.51 14.93 -2.32
C SER A 8 18.09 14.86 -2.86
N ASP A 9 17.94 14.60 -4.16
CA ASP A 9 16.66 14.40 -4.84
C ASP A 9 16.82 13.53 -6.09
N ILE A 10 15.76 12.85 -6.50
CA ILE A 10 15.68 12.09 -7.75
C ILE A 10 14.56 12.68 -8.61
N TYR A 11 14.91 13.24 -9.76
CA TYR A 11 13.96 13.78 -10.73
C TYR A 11 14.10 13.04 -12.07
N ILE A 12 13.05 12.33 -12.46
CA ILE A 12 13.00 11.57 -13.71
C ILE A 12 11.81 12.07 -14.52
N SER A 13 12.06 12.82 -15.58
CA SER A 13 11.00 13.31 -16.46
C SER A 13 11.47 13.30 -17.92
N GLY A 14 10.53 13.42 -18.84
CA GLY A 14 10.81 13.41 -20.28
C GLY A 14 9.80 12.58 -21.07
N TRP A 15 9.67 12.91 -22.35
CA TRP A 15 8.76 12.22 -23.27
C TRP A 15 9.34 10.93 -23.83
N ASP A 16 10.67 10.82 -23.83
CA ASP A 16 11.44 9.71 -24.41
C ASP A 16 11.47 8.44 -23.54
N GLY A 17 10.92 8.53 -22.32
CA GLY A 17 10.79 7.37 -21.43
C GLY A 17 12.07 7.01 -20.70
N ASN A 18 12.66 8.01 -20.04
CA ASN A 18 13.86 7.85 -19.20
C ASN A 18 13.66 6.78 -18.13
N LYS A 19 14.73 6.03 -17.85
CA LYS A 19 14.73 4.97 -16.83
C LYS A 19 15.90 5.20 -15.89
N VAL A 20 15.63 5.18 -14.58
CA VAL A 20 16.67 5.15 -13.54
C VAL A 20 16.51 3.86 -12.78
N THR A 21 17.61 3.14 -12.56
CA THR A 21 17.64 1.91 -11.78
C THR A 21 18.29 2.17 -10.43
N ILE A 22 17.70 1.63 -9.37
CA ILE A 22 18.23 1.64 -8.01
C ILE A 22 18.26 0.20 -7.49
N ASP A 23 19.40 -0.26 -7.00
CA ASP A 23 19.65 -1.65 -6.58
C ASP A 23 19.96 -1.79 -5.08
N SER A 24 19.79 -0.71 -4.33
CA SER A 24 20.17 -0.61 -2.93
C SER A 24 19.22 0.31 -2.15
N SER A 25 19.17 0.12 -0.83
CA SER A 25 18.37 0.96 0.05
C SER A 25 18.97 2.37 0.13
N PHE A 26 18.12 3.39 0.10
CA PHE A 26 18.55 4.79 0.09
C PHE A 26 17.53 5.71 0.76
N ASN A 27 17.98 6.92 1.08
CA ASN A 27 17.12 8.01 1.52
C ASN A 27 17.21 9.20 0.56
N ALA A 28 16.08 9.87 0.32
CA ALA A 28 16.00 11.09 -0.49
C ALA A 28 15.03 12.10 0.11
N ASN A 29 15.18 13.38 -0.19
CA ASN A 29 14.15 14.35 0.16
C ASN A 29 12.97 14.18 -0.81
N THR A 30 13.24 14.24 -2.12
CA THR A 30 12.22 14.12 -3.16
C THR A 30 12.52 13.00 -4.14
N ILE A 31 11.49 12.25 -4.50
CA ILE A 31 11.47 11.42 -5.71
C ILE A 31 10.30 11.90 -6.57
N PHE A 32 10.61 12.35 -7.78
CA PHE A 32 9.63 12.73 -8.78
C PHE A 32 9.83 11.90 -10.05
N VAL A 33 8.77 11.22 -10.49
CA VAL A 33 8.75 10.48 -11.75
C VAL A 33 7.61 11.01 -12.61
N GLY A 34 7.92 11.58 -13.76
CA GLY A 34 6.95 12.23 -14.65
C GLY A 34 7.14 11.90 -16.14
N GLY A 35 6.22 12.40 -16.97
CA GLY A 35 6.26 12.23 -18.43
C GLY A 35 6.04 10.78 -18.83
N SER A 36 6.92 10.20 -19.63
CA SER A 36 6.95 8.78 -20.05
C SER A 36 7.95 7.92 -19.26
N SER A 37 8.61 8.50 -18.25
CA SER A 37 9.72 7.90 -17.50
C SER A 37 9.31 6.84 -16.47
N SER A 38 10.26 6.03 -16.02
CA SER A 38 10.07 5.01 -14.99
C SER A 38 11.23 4.98 -13.99
N LEU A 39 10.91 4.77 -12.72
CA LEU A 39 11.86 4.34 -11.69
C LEU A 39 11.86 2.81 -11.62
N ILE A 40 13.04 2.21 -11.75
CA ILE A 40 13.26 0.77 -11.68
C ILE A 40 14.00 0.48 -10.37
N ILE A 41 13.49 -0.47 -9.61
CA ILE A 41 14.08 -0.95 -8.36
C ILE A 41 14.57 -2.37 -8.61
N ASP A 42 15.88 -2.59 -8.58
CA ASP A 42 16.49 -3.90 -8.73
C ASP A 42 16.63 -4.62 -7.40
N ASN A 43 15.52 -5.23 -6.99
CA ASN A 43 15.37 -6.07 -5.81
C ASN A 43 15.61 -7.57 -6.12
N SER A 44 16.52 -7.89 -7.05
CA SER A 44 16.88 -9.28 -7.38
C SER A 44 17.66 -9.95 -6.24
N GLU A 45 18.62 -9.23 -5.68
CA GLU A 45 19.57 -9.77 -4.70
C GLU A 45 19.17 -9.54 -3.23
N ARG A 46 18.36 -8.50 -2.96
CA ARG A 46 18.04 -8.07 -1.59
C ARG A 46 16.73 -7.33 -1.47
N ASP A 47 16.20 -7.29 -0.26
CA ASP A 47 15.13 -6.36 0.09
C ASP A 47 15.64 -4.91 -0.01
N ILE A 48 14.79 -3.99 -0.49
CA ILE A 48 15.14 -2.59 -0.69
C ILE A 48 14.20 -1.70 0.13
N ASN A 49 14.78 -0.88 0.98
CA ASN A 49 14.09 0.14 1.76
C ASN A 49 14.37 1.52 1.14
N ILE A 50 13.31 2.21 0.75
CA ILE A 50 13.37 3.57 0.19
C ILE A 50 12.71 4.50 1.18
N VAL A 51 13.46 5.47 1.72
CA VAL A 51 12.92 6.47 2.65
C VAL A 51 12.90 7.83 1.95
N VAL A 52 11.74 8.45 1.87
CA VAL A 52 11.56 9.72 1.15
C VAL A 52 10.61 10.66 1.87
N ASP A 53 10.84 11.96 1.79
CA ASP A 53 9.86 12.95 2.28
C ASP A 53 8.69 13.06 1.32
N ASN A 54 9.02 13.31 0.05
CA ASN A 54 8.07 13.63 -1.00
C ASN A 54 8.20 12.63 -2.16
N PHE A 55 7.21 11.76 -2.34
CA PHE A 55 7.14 10.83 -3.46
C PHE A 55 6.01 11.23 -4.41
N THR A 56 6.36 11.61 -5.63
CA THR A 56 5.40 11.98 -6.67
C THR A 56 5.60 11.11 -7.91
N LEU A 57 4.50 10.55 -8.38
CA LEU A 57 4.47 9.78 -9.60
C LEU A 57 3.34 10.32 -10.49
N GLU A 58 3.72 10.78 -11.68
CA GLU A 58 2.84 11.42 -12.65
C GLU A 58 2.91 10.73 -14.02
N GLY A 59 1.74 10.39 -14.56
CA GLY A 59 1.61 9.61 -15.78
C GLY A 59 1.05 10.41 -16.95
N SER A 60 1.63 10.19 -18.13
CA SER A 60 1.05 10.63 -19.42
C SER A 60 0.59 9.46 -20.29
N THR A 61 0.99 8.23 -19.93
CA THR A 61 0.76 6.99 -20.70
C THR A 61 0.51 5.82 -19.76
N ASP A 62 -0.21 4.80 -20.25
CA ASP A 62 -0.58 3.57 -19.53
C ASP A 62 0.61 2.60 -19.37
N LYS A 63 1.75 3.11 -18.87
CA LYS A 63 3.00 2.38 -18.67
C LYS A 63 3.34 2.27 -17.20
N ASN A 64 4.01 1.19 -16.83
CA ASN A 64 4.53 0.99 -15.47
C ASN A 64 5.64 2.01 -15.17
N ARG A 65 5.48 2.74 -14.07
CA ARG A 65 6.30 3.90 -13.68
C ARG A 65 7.18 3.62 -12.49
N PHE A 66 6.84 2.61 -11.70
CA PHE A 66 7.62 2.13 -10.57
C PHE A 66 7.72 0.62 -10.67
N VAL A 67 8.90 0.09 -11.01
CA VAL A 67 9.07 -1.30 -11.46
C VAL A 67 10.11 -2.03 -10.62
N LEU A 68 9.75 -3.12 -9.96
CA LEU A 68 10.65 -3.98 -9.15
C LEU A 68 11.28 -5.16 -9.94
N THR A 69 12.51 -5.19 -10.42
CA THR A 69 12.91 -6.29 -11.34
C THR A 69 13.06 -7.69 -10.72
N GLY A 70 13.12 -7.81 -9.39
CA GLY A 70 13.28 -9.07 -8.66
C GLY A 70 12.08 -9.47 -7.78
N ASN A 71 12.31 -10.50 -6.97
CA ASN A 71 11.29 -11.12 -6.09
C ASN A 71 11.53 -10.86 -4.60
N LYS A 72 12.46 -9.96 -4.24
CA LYS A 72 12.67 -9.54 -2.86
C LYS A 72 11.71 -8.42 -2.46
N GLN A 73 11.55 -8.15 -1.17
CA GLN A 73 10.61 -7.15 -0.69
C GLN A 73 11.11 -5.73 -1.04
N VAL A 74 10.20 -4.84 -1.42
CA VAL A 74 10.46 -3.40 -1.48
C VAL A 74 9.53 -2.65 -0.56
N ASN A 75 10.12 -1.88 0.35
CA ASN A 75 9.40 -1.04 1.30
C ASN A 75 9.67 0.42 0.97
N LEU A 76 8.61 1.16 0.63
CA LEU A 76 8.64 2.59 0.36
C LEU A 76 8.05 3.34 1.55
N TYR A 77 8.89 4.03 2.30
CA TYR A 77 8.50 4.88 3.44
C TYR A 77 8.42 6.33 2.99
N VAL A 78 7.20 6.87 2.94
CA VAL A 78 6.92 8.26 2.54
C VAL A 78 6.52 9.08 3.77
N ARG A 79 7.38 10.02 4.17
CA ARG A 79 7.23 10.76 5.43
C ARG A 79 6.21 11.88 5.37
N GLU A 80 6.17 12.65 4.27
CA GLU A 80 5.39 13.88 4.19
C GLU A 80 4.28 13.79 3.14
N ASN A 81 4.64 13.63 1.87
CA ASN A 81 3.68 13.69 0.76
C ASN A 81 3.85 12.51 -0.19
N LEU A 82 2.78 11.73 -0.34
CA LEU A 82 2.62 10.78 -1.44
C LEU A 82 1.66 11.41 -2.45
N LYS A 83 2.03 11.48 -3.73
CA LYS A 83 1.16 12.00 -4.79
C LYS A 83 1.17 11.08 -5.99
N LEU A 84 0.00 10.54 -6.33
CA LEU A 84 -0.22 9.72 -7.52
C LEU A 84 -1.23 10.43 -8.43
N SER A 85 -0.85 10.69 -9.68
CA SER A 85 -1.75 11.30 -10.67
C SER A 85 -2.32 10.27 -11.65
N SER A 86 -3.06 10.69 -12.68
CA SER A 86 -3.62 9.75 -13.65
C SER A 86 -2.54 8.98 -14.41
N LYS A 87 -2.87 7.78 -14.91
CA LYS A 87 -2.01 6.87 -15.68
C LYS A 87 -0.72 6.47 -14.94
N CYS A 88 -0.84 6.33 -13.63
CA CYS A 88 0.24 5.98 -12.73
C CYS A 88 0.12 4.53 -12.33
N TYR A 89 0.91 3.68 -12.99
CA TYR A 89 0.94 2.25 -12.74
C TYR A 89 2.19 1.93 -11.93
N MET A 90 2.01 1.35 -10.75
CA MET A 90 3.08 0.95 -9.84
C MET A 90 3.08 -0.57 -9.73
N ASN A 91 4.23 -1.18 -10.02
CA ASN A 91 4.45 -2.63 -9.97
C ASN A 91 3.42 -3.42 -10.80
N TYR A 92 2.87 -2.81 -11.85
CA TYR A 92 1.72 -3.34 -12.58
C TYR A 92 1.94 -4.74 -13.16
N GLY A 93 0.99 -5.64 -12.87
CA GLY A 93 0.98 -7.02 -13.37
C GLY A 93 1.89 -7.99 -12.61
N ARG A 94 2.47 -7.56 -11.47
CA ARG A 94 3.38 -8.37 -10.66
C ARG A 94 2.75 -8.79 -9.35
N ASP A 95 3.45 -9.62 -8.57
CA ASP A 95 2.97 -10.00 -7.25
C ASP A 95 2.83 -8.74 -6.36
N PRO A 96 1.62 -8.41 -5.89
CA PRO A 96 1.39 -7.28 -4.98
C PRO A 96 2.05 -7.46 -3.61
N SER A 97 2.38 -8.69 -3.21
CA SER A 97 3.07 -8.95 -1.94
C SER A 97 4.47 -8.33 -1.88
N LEU A 98 5.07 -8.01 -3.03
CA LEU A 98 6.45 -7.52 -3.14
C LEU A 98 6.59 -6.02 -2.81
N LEU A 99 5.51 -5.25 -2.82
CA LEU A 99 5.56 -3.80 -2.59
C LEU A 99 4.72 -3.40 -1.38
N ASN A 100 5.38 -2.82 -0.38
CA ASN A 100 4.72 -2.14 0.74
C ASN A 100 4.99 -0.64 0.65
N ILE A 101 3.93 0.16 0.78
CA ILE A 101 4.03 1.62 0.88
C ILE A 101 3.55 2.03 2.26
N TYR A 102 4.45 2.61 3.04
CA TYR A 102 4.16 3.18 4.36
C TYR A 102 4.07 4.69 4.22
N TYR A 103 2.89 5.25 4.38
CA TYR A 103 2.65 6.67 4.22
C TYR A 103 2.30 7.33 5.56
N LEU A 104 3.20 8.20 6.05
CA LEU A 104 3.10 8.87 7.33
C LEU A 104 2.48 10.27 7.24
N GLY A 105 2.27 10.77 6.03
CA GLY A 105 1.64 12.07 5.79
C GLY A 105 0.18 12.14 6.24
N ASN A 106 -0.38 13.34 6.20
CA ASN A 106 -1.76 13.62 6.60
C ASN A 106 -2.67 14.06 5.43
N THR A 107 -2.11 14.25 4.24
CA THR A 107 -2.85 14.65 3.03
C THR A 107 -3.24 13.42 2.22
N SER A 108 -4.37 13.48 1.50
CA SER A 108 -4.74 12.41 0.56
C SER A 108 -3.68 12.27 -0.52
N PHE A 109 -3.38 11.04 -0.94
CA PHE A 109 -2.37 10.77 -1.96
C PHE A 109 -2.87 10.93 -3.40
N THR A 110 -4.16 11.16 -3.56
CA THR A 110 -4.84 11.49 -4.82
C THR A 110 -5.50 12.86 -4.69
N ASP A 111 -5.59 13.58 -5.80
CA ASP A 111 -6.40 14.78 -5.90
C ASP A 111 -7.79 14.42 -6.44
N ALA A 112 -8.80 14.55 -5.58
CA ALA A 112 -10.19 14.25 -5.90
C ALA A 112 -10.75 15.12 -7.05
N ASN A 113 -10.12 16.26 -7.35
CA ASN A 113 -10.54 17.17 -8.42
C ASN A 113 -9.98 16.79 -9.80
N MET A 114 -9.09 15.79 -9.87
CA MET A 114 -8.59 15.32 -11.15
C MET A 114 -9.66 14.53 -11.90
N ASN A 115 -10.11 15.10 -13.02
CA ASN A 115 -10.98 14.41 -13.97
C ASN A 115 -10.23 13.21 -14.57
N SER A 116 -10.77 12.00 -14.37
CA SER A 116 -10.23 10.74 -14.91
C SER A 116 -8.89 10.32 -14.29
N LEU A 117 -8.93 9.81 -13.05
CA LEU A 117 -7.82 9.07 -12.46
C LEU A 117 -7.86 7.60 -12.89
N ASN A 118 -6.78 7.14 -13.53
CA ASN A 118 -6.51 5.74 -13.81
C ASN A 118 -5.18 5.35 -13.16
N ILE A 119 -5.25 4.87 -11.92
CA ILE A 119 -4.09 4.52 -11.10
C ILE A 119 -4.17 3.02 -10.83
N LYS A 120 -3.06 2.31 -10.97
CA LYS A 120 -3.00 0.87 -10.66
C LYS A 120 -1.82 0.61 -9.75
N LEU A 121 -2.10 0.29 -8.49
CA LEU A 121 -1.10 0.00 -7.47
C LEU A 121 -1.08 -1.50 -7.19
N TYR A 122 -0.01 -2.18 -7.57
CA TYR A 122 0.24 -3.58 -7.19
C TYR A 122 1.15 -3.61 -5.98
N GLY A 123 0.55 -3.36 -4.83
CA GLY A 123 1.23 -3.27 -3.54
C GLY A 123 0.23 -3.02 -2.42
N SER A 124 0.65 -3.27 -1.19
CA SER A 124 -0.08 -2.89 0.01
C SER A 124 0.21 -1.44 0.38
N LEU A 125 -0.81 -0.73 0.83
CA LEU A 125 -0.71 0.67 1.25
C LEU A 125 -1.11 0.76 2.73
N LEU A 126 -0.16 1.17 3.56
CA LEU A 126 -0.30 1.35 4.99
C LEU A 126 -0.20 2.84 5.30
N VAL A 127 -1.32 3.45 5.69
CA VAL A 127 -1.44 4.88 5.94
C VAL A 127 -1.56 5.15 7.42
N SER A 128 -0.70 6.00 7.96
CA SER A 128 -0.69 6.29 9.39
C SER A 128 -1.92 7.07 9.85
N LYS A 129 -2.26 8.16 9.16
CA LYS A 129 -3.30 9.10 9.65
C LYS A 129 -4.11 9.84 8.56
N ALA A 130 -3.65 9.83 7.30
CA ALA A 130 -4.39 10.51 6.24
C ALA A 130 -5.76 9.86 6.01
N ASN A 131 -6.77 10.70 5.77
CA ASN A 131 -8.01 10.22 5.17
C ASN A 131 -7.75 9.86 3.71
N ILE A 132 -8.40 8.80 3.24
CA ILE A 132 -8.13 8.24 1.92
C ILE A 132 -9.38 8.35 1.08
N GLU A 133 -9.23 8.86 -0.14
CA GLU A 133 -10.32 8.88 -1.11
C GLU A 133 -9.85 8.24 -2.43
N LEU A 134 -10.47 7.10 -2.76
CA LEU A 134 -10.27 6.40 -4.01
C LEU A 134 -11.45 6.73 -4.92
N TYR A 135 -11.18 7.30 -6.09
CA TYR A 135 -12.19 7.65 -7.08
C TYR A 135 -11.84 7.12 -8.46
N HIS A 136 -12.77 7.30 -9.40
CA HIS A 136 -12.58 6.98 -10.82
C HIS A 136 -12.20 5.51 -11.02
N SER A 137 -11.11 5.22 -11.74
CA SER A 137 -10.66 3.86 -12.04
C SER A 137 -9.38 3.53 -11.27
N LEU A 138 -9.27 4.00 -10.03
CA LEU A 138 -8.15 3.64 -9.16
C LEU A 138 -8.31 2.20 -8.68
N GLU A 139 -7.28 1.39 -8.89
CA GLU A 139 -7.22 -0.01 -8.45
C GLU A 139 -6.02 -0.24 -7.51
N ILE A 140 -6.29 -0.81 -6.34
CA ILE A 140 -5.25 -1.30 -5.41
C ILE A 140 -5.32 -2.83 -5.37
N PHE A 141 -4.20 -3.48 -5.71
CA PHE A 141 -4.06 -4.94 -5.73
C PHE A 141 -3.35 -5.49 -4.49
N GLY A 142 -3.17 -4.70 -3.45
CA GLY A 142 -2.80 -5.17 -2.12
C GLY A 142 -3.82 -4.74 -1.09
N ALA A 143 -3.47 -4.86 0.19
CA ALA A 143 -4.34 -4.39 1.25
C ALA A 143 -4.22 -2.88 1.47
N LEU A 144 -5.29 -2.29 1.98
CA LEU A 144 -5.34 -0.90 2.41
C LEU A 144 -5.53 -0.87 3.92
N VAL A 145 -4.46 -0.59 4.66
CA VAL A 145 -4.49 -0.44 6.12
C VAL A 145 -4.39 1.04 6.44
N SER A 146 -5.30 1.57 7.26
CA SER A 146 -5.28 2.99 7.61
C SER A 146 -5.59 3.24 9.08
N GLY A 147 -4.77 4.06 9.73
CA GLY A 147 -5.07 4.69 11.01
C GLY A 147 -5.84 6.02 10.89
N GLY A 148 -6.14 6.47 9.65
CA GLY A 148 -6.98 7.64 9.40
C GLY A 148 -8.43 7.46 9.84
N ALA A 149 -9.19 8.56 9.92
CA ALA A 149 -10.58 8.51 10.39
C ALA A 149 -11.54 8.00 9.30
N LYS A 150 -11.21 8.20 8.01
CA LYS A 150 -12.11 7.90 6.89
C LYS A 150 -11.39 7.28 5.70
N ILE A 151 -11.99 6.25 5.12
CA ILE A 151 -11.70 5.76 3.77
C ILE A 151 -12.97 5.87 2.92
N LYS A 152 -12.87 6.48 1.75
CA LYS A 152 -13.94 6.51 0.75
C LYS A 152 -13.48 5.80 -0.52
N VAL A 153 -14.27 4.86 -1.00
CA VAL A 153 -14.07 4.18 -2.29
C VAL A 153 -15.29 4.45 -3.15
N ALA A 154 -15.12 5.27 -4.18
CA ALA A 154 -16.24 5.73 -5.00
C ALA A 154 -15.91 5.75 -6.51
N GLY A 155 -16.91 6.02 -7.34
CA GLY A 155 -16.77 5.90 -8.79
C GLY A 155 -16.66 4.42 -9.19
N ASN A 156 -15.62 4.04 -9.93
CA ASN A 156 -15.31 2.64 -10.28
C ASN A 156 -14.05 2.14 -9.54
N ALA A 157 -13.66 2.80 -8.43
CA ALA A 157 -12.46 2.44 -7.70
C ALA A 157 -12.62 1.07 -7.07
N THR A 158 -11.54 0.28 -7.07
CA THR A 158 -11.55 -1.10 -6.58
C THR A 158 -10.35 -1.38 -5.68
N VAL A 159 -10.62 -1.97 -4.52
CA VAL A 159 -9.59 -2.60 -3.66
C VAL A 159 -9.73 -4.11 -3.83
N HIS A 160 -8.72 -4.77 -4.40
CA HIS A 160 -8.75 -6.20 -4.72
C HIS A 160 -8.35 -7.12 -3.54
N ASN A 161 -8.28 -6.54 -2.34
CA ASN A 161 -7.98 -7.22 -1.09
C ASN A 161 -8.74 -6.50 0.05
N SER A 162 -8.24 -6.59 1.28
CA SER A 162 -8.88 -6.01 2.46
C SER A 162 -8.68 -4.52 2.66
N ILE A 163 -9.68 -3.90 3.27
CA ILE A 163 -9.60 -2.57 3.90
C ILE A 163 -9.64 -2.77 5.41
N ILE A 164 -8.63 -2.27 6.12
CA ILE A 164 -8.50 -2.44 7.56
C ILE A 164 -8.31 -1.07 8.23
N MET A 165 -9.29 -0.67 9.04
CA MET A 165 -9.31 0.56 9.83
C MET A 165 -9.64 0.23 11.30
N PRO A 166 -8.64 -0.15 12.11
CA PRO A 166 -8.86 -0.68 13.45
C PRO A 166 -9.27 0.40 14.48
N SER A 167 -9.11 1.69 14.14
CA SER A 167 -9.42 2.80 15.04
C SER A 167 -10.93 2.92 15.33
N SER A 168 -11.29 3.18 16.59
CA SER A 168 -12.68 3.50 16.97
C SER A 168 -13.16 4.76 16.24
N GLY A 169 -14.43 4.76 15.82
CA GLY A 169 -15.00 5.86 15.04
C GLY A 169 -14.59 5.88 13.57
N SER A 170 -13.83 4.89 13.09
CA SER A 170 -13.42 4.78 11.69
C SER A 170 -14.62 4.60 10.75
N VAL A 171 -14.57 5.26 9.60
CA VAL A 171 -15.66 5.21 8.61
C VAL A 171 -15.13 4.76 7.26
N VAL A 172 -15.69 3.67 6.76
CA VAL A 172 -15.57 3.27 5.36
C VAL A 172 -16.84 3.68 4.62
N THR A 173 -16.69 4.38 3.49
CA THR A 173 -17.79 4.75 2.60
C THR A 173 -17.55 4.16 1.22
N LEU A 174 -18.47 3.31 0.75
CA LEU A 174 -18.50 2.82 -0.62
C LEU A 174 -19.60 3.55 -1.38
N GLY A 175 -19.23 4.28 -2.43
CA GLY A 175 -20.16 5.10 -3.22
C GLY A 175 -20.14 4.73 -4.70
N GLY A 176 -21.22 5.05 -5.42
CA GLY A 176 -21.28 4.80 -6.87
C GLY A 176 -21.14 3.31 -7.17
N SER A 177 -20.12 2.91 -7.92
CA SER A 177 -19.81 1.51 -8.25
C SER A 177 -18.52 1.02 -7.58
N GLY A 178 -18.13 1.62 -6.45
CA GLY A 178 -16.91 1.25 -5.71
C GLY A 178 -16.95 -0.20 -5.21
N LYS A 179 -15.81 -0.89 -5.29
CA LYS A 179 -15.72 -2.33 -4.99
C LYS A 179 -14.61 -2.67 -4.01
N VAL A 180 -14.87 -3.69 -3.19
CA VAL A 180 -13.86 -4.34 -2.36
C VAL A 180 -13.94 -5.85 -2.58
N HIS A 181 -12.82 -6.49 -2.91
CA HIS A 181 -12.69 -7.95 -3.04
C HIS A 181 -11.87 -8.50 -1.87
N GLY A 182 -12.42 -8.45 -0.66
CA GLY A 182 -11.74 -8.81 0.56
C GLY A 182 -12.61 -8.59 1.80
N THR A 183 -11.96 -8.39 2.94
CA THR A 183 -12.59 -8.07 4.21
C THR A 183 -12.57 -6.55 4.43
N VAL A 184 -13.63 -6.01 5.03
CA VAL A 184 -13.67 -4.62 5.49
C VAL A 184 -13.77 -4.63 7.00
N VAL A 185 -12.79 -4.02 7.67
CA VAL A 185 -12.76 -3.84 9.12
C VAL A 185 -12.84 -2.34 9.40
N ALA A 186 -13.95 -1.88 9.99
CA ALA A 186 -14.19 -0.49 10.38
C ALA A 186 -15.30 -0.40 11.43
N ASP A 187 -15.38 0.70 12.17
CA ASP A 187 -16.46 0.96 13.12
C ASP A 187 -17.79 1.19 12.39
N LYS A 188 -17.74 1.90 11.25
CA LYS A 188 -18.91 2.23 10.44
C LYS A 188 -18.65 1.96 8.96
N LEU A 189 -19.66 1.39 8.31
CA LEU A 189 -19.70 1.17 6.87
C LEU A 189 -20.94 1.85 6.30
N PHE A 190 -20.75 2.74 5.32
CA PHE A 190 -21.81 3.35 4.53
C PHE A 190 -21.70 2.90 3.08
N MET A 191 -22.82 2.53 2.47
CA MET A 191 -22.89 2.06 1.09
C MET A 191 -24.01 2.80 0.38
N ASP A 192 -23.70 3.47 -0.73
CA ASP A 192 -24.66 4.25 -1.53
C ASP A 192 -24.41 4.09 -3.04
N GLY A 193 -25.48 4.00 -3.83
CA GLY A 193 -25.43 3.66 -5.25
C GLY A 193 -25.47 2.15 -5.51
N ASN A 194 -24.49 1.63 -6.24
CA ASN A 194 -24.30 0.21 -6.55
C ASN A 194 -22.92 -0.34 -6.08
N PRO A 195 -22.46 -0.08 -4.85
CA PRO A 195 -21.19 -0.61 -4.36
C PRO A 195 -21.29 -2.11 -4.07
N SER A 196 -20.14 -2.80 -4.04
CA SER A 196 -20.11 -4.21 -3.65
C SER A 196 -18.89 -4.57 -2.79
N ILE A 197 -19.11 -5.52 -1.89
CA ILE A 197 -18.05 -6.21 -1.16
C ILE A 197 -18.17 -7.69 -1.51
N THR A 198 -17.13 -8.26 -2.11
CA THR A 198 -17.02 -9.70 -2.34
C THR A 198 -16.00 -10.25 -1.37
N TYR A 199 -16.46 -11.04 -0.41
CA TYR A 199 -15.57 -11.65 0.57
C TYR A 199 -14.51 -12.50 -0.13
N LYS A 200 -13.25 -12.29 0.27
CA LYS A 200 -12.10 -13.11 -0.06
C LYS A 200 -11.29 -13.28 1.22
N LYS A 201 -10.89 -14.51 1.52
CA LYS A 201 -10.02 -14.77 2.67
C LYS A 201 -8.76 -13.91 2.53
N THR A 202 -8.49 -13.12 3.55
CA THR A 202 -7.30 -12.29 3.62
C THR A 202 -6.24 -13.04 4.37
N ASP A 203 -5.06 -13.11 3.77
CA ASP A 203 -3.87 -13.60 4.44
C ASP A 203 -3.22 -12.42 5.17
N PHE A 204 -3.40 -12.40 6.49
CA PHE A 204 -2.90 -11.31 7.34
C PHE A 204 -1.38 -11.41 7.58
N GLU A 205 -0.77 -12.58 7.35
CA GLU A 205 0.69 -12.75 7.46
C GLU A 205 1.41 -11.90 6.40
N ASN A 206 0.79 -11.74 5.23
CA ASN A 206 1.29 -10.91 4.13
C ASN A 206 1.01 -9.41 4.28
N LEU A 207 0.32 -8.97 5.34
CA LEU A 207 0.06 -7.55 5.60
C LEU A 207 1.19 -6.87 6.37
N PHE A 208 1.94 -7.66 7.14
CA PHE A 208 2.98 -7.17 8.03
C PHE A 208 4.26 -7.97 7.76
N PRO A 209 5.17 -7.47 6.90
CA PRO A 209 6.45 -8.13 6.66
C PRO A 209 7.19 -8.29 8.00
N GLY A 210 7.51 -9.54 8.35
CA GLY A 210 8.15 -9.90 9.62
C GLY A 210 7.37 -10.89 10.48
N SER A 211 6.10 -11.19 10.15
CA SER A 211 5.34 -12.28 10.78
C SER A 211 5.69 -13.65 10.19
N GLY A 212 7.00 -13.92 10.07
CA GLY A 212 7.53 -15.18 9.55
C GLY A 212 6.83 -16.38 10.17
N SER A 213 6.33 -17.22 9.30
CA SER A 213 5.59 -18.44 9.55
C SER A 213 6.35 -19.42 10.45
N ASP A 214 5.89 -19.56 11.69
CA ASP A 214 5.80 -20.90 12.27
C ASP A 214 4.56 -21.53 11.64
N SER A 215 4.80 -22.40 10.67
CA SER A 215 3.78 -23.13 9.92
C SER A 215 2.96 -24.05 10.84
N GLY A 216 1.93 -23.48 11.46
CA GLY A 216 0.89 -24.19 12.20
C GLY A 216 -0.22 -24.63 11.24
N SER A 217 -0.33 -25.94 11.06
CA SER A 217 -1.27 -26.66 10.21
C SER A 217 -2.72 -26.16 10.19
N ASP A 218 -3.27 -26.16 8.99
CA ASP A 218 -4.68 -26.31 8.59
C ASP A 218 -5.65 -26.70 9.73
N PRO A 219 -6.70 -25.90 10.02
CA PRO A 219 -7.70 -26.24 11.03
C PRO A 219 -8.65 -27.31 10.46
N GLY A 220 -8.15 -28.55 10.38
CA GLY A 220 -8.92 -29.68 9.85
C GLY A 220 -8.35 -31.07 10.07
N SER A 221 -7.13 -31.22 10.63
CA SER A 221 -6.57 -32.56 10.88
C SER A 221 -6.55 -32.87 12.38
N ALA A 222 -7.37 -33.84 12.77
CA ALA A 222 -7.44 -34.33 14.14
C ALA A 222 -6.17 -35.10 14.53
N GLY A 223 -5.59 -34.73 15.68
CA GLY A 223 -4.79 -35.64 16.51
C GLY A 223 -3.31 -35.26 16.69
N GLY A 224 -2.93 -35.01 17.96
CA GLY A 224 -1.53 -35.05 18.41
C GLY A 224 -1.14 -33.87 19.28
N GLY A 225 -1.04 -34.09 20.60
CA GLY A 225 -0.74 -33.06 21.59
C GLY A 225 0.66 -32.44 21.44
N GLY A 226 0.67 -31.11 21.46
CA GLY A 226 1.83 -30.25 21.65
C GLY A 226 1.29 -28.86 22.01
N GLU A 227 1.78 -28.28 23.10
CA GLU A 227 1.29 -27.00 23.62
C GLU A 227 1.44 -25.90 22.57
N SER A 228 0.31 -25.52 21.98
CA SER A 228 0.21 -24.46 20.98
C SER A 228 0.04 -23.15 21.72
N LEU A 229 1.05 -22.29 21.66
CA LEU A 229 0.92 -20.88 22.06
C LEU A 229 0.17 -20.14 20.95
N THR A 230 -1.15 -20.35 20.89
CA THR A 230 -2.04 -19.47 20.16
C THR A 230 -2.02 -18.10 20.83
N PRO A 231 -1.59 -17.03 20.15
CA PRO A 231 -1.64 -15.70 20.73
C PRO A 231 -3.09 -15.38 21.09
N THR A 232 -3.30 -15.09 22.36
CA THR A 232 -4.60 -14.79 22.94
C THR A 232 -4.92 -13.31 22.75
N LEU A 233 -6.20 -12.95 22.92
CA LEU A 233 -6.62 -11.55 22.92
C LEU A 233 -5.87 -10.72 23.97
N ASP A 234 -5.39 -11.35 25.04
CA ASP A 234 -4.58 -10.73 26.09
C ASP A 234 -3.15 -10.44 25.64
N ASP A 235 -2.58 -11.23 24.74
CA ASP A 235 -1.24 -10.99 24.16
C ASP A 235 -1.23 -9.77 23.22
N LEU A 236 -2.36 -9.53 22.52
CA LEU A 236 -2.58 -8.35 21.68
C LEU A 236 -2.82 -7.07 22.50
N ILE A 237 -3.32 -7.20 23.73
CA ILE A 237 -3.54 -6.08 24.66
C ILE A 237 -2.25 -5.74 25.44
N SER A 238 -1.41 -6.74 25.70
CA SER A 238 -0.09 -6.61 26.35
C SER A 238 0.95 -5.87 25.49
N ALA A 239 0.83 -5.95 24.16
CA ALA A 239 1.63 -5.16 23.22
C ALA A 239 1.16 -3.69 23.15
N GLY A 240 1.16 -3.00 24.30
CA GLY A 240 0.92 -1.56 24.37
C GLY A 240 1.94 -0.80 23.51
N PRO A 241 1.57 0.37 22.96
CA PRO A 241 2.47 1.15 22.14
C PRO A 241 3.67 1.62 22.98
N ALA A 242 4.89 1.33 22.52
CA ALA A 242 6.09 2.03 22.98
C ALA A 242 6.05 3.47 22.46
N LEU A 243 5.27 4.31 23.14
CA LEU A 243 5.32 5.75 23.05
C LEU A 243 5.58 6.26 24.47
N GLU A 244 6.86 6.46 24.78
CA GLU A 244 7.31 7.29 25.89
C GLU A 244 7.83 8.62 25.31
N PRO A 245 7.72 9.72 26.08
CA PRO A 245 7.62 11.11 25.61
C PRO A 245 8.85 11.71 24.92
#